data_AF-A0A7S3FEI8-F1
#
_entry.id   AF-A0A7S3FEI8-F1
#
_cell.length_a   1.000
_cell.length_b   1.000
_cell.length_c   1.000
_cell.angle_alpha   90.00
_cell.angle_beta   90.00
_cell.angle_gamma   90.00
#
_symmetry.space_group_name_H-M   'P 1'
#
loop_
_entity.id
_entity.type
_entity.pdbx_description
1 polymer ?
#
loop_
_entity_poly.entity_id
_entity_poly.type
_entity_poly.pdbx_seq_one_letter_code
_entity_poly.pdbx_strand_id
1 'polypeptide(L)'
;KYEVTLPQGKKALNPLANPPPSPPLIAASIHVQTVLNSKHVPEIVMASVITHSNVAADGATEKPTSLTAFSAVRKIDGRSWPWDLQRTVNADKRLKLEICPSERALLNFFIARLHNIDADVLVGHNVVGYDMTV
;
A
#
# COMPACT_ATOMS: atom_id res chain seq x y z
N LYS A 1 4.58 -17.37 -3.09
CA LYS A 1 5.98 -16.88 -3.23
C LYS A 1 6.87 -18.08 -3.50
N TYR A 2 7.68 -18.00 -4.56
CA TYR A 2 8.63 -19.06 -4.93
C TYR A 2 10.04 -18.48 -4.83
N GLU A 3 10.95 -19.20 -4.20
CA GLU A 3 12.36 -18.86 -4.13
C GLU A 3 13.16 -19.95 -4.82
N VAL A 4 14.08 -19.55 -5.70
CA VAL A 4 14.94 -20.47 -6.46
C VAL A 4 16.37 -20.00 -6.34
N THR A 5 17.24 -20.89 -5.88
CA THR A 5 18.69 -20.64 -5.85
C THR A 5 19.31 -21.15 -7.14
N LEU A 6 20.21 -20.37 -7.74
CA LEU A 6 20.94 -20.73 -8.96
C LEU A 6 22.41 -21.00 -8.60
N PRO A 7 22.84 -22.27 -8.47
CA PRO A 7 24.21 -22.61 -8.05
C PRO A 7 25.28 -22.09 -9.03
N GLN A 8 24.94 -21.99 -10.31
CA GLN A 8 25.83 -21.49 -11.37
C GLN A 8 25.63 -19.99 -11.65
N GLY A 9 24.86 -19.29 -10.82
CA GLY A 9 24.53 -17.88 -10.98
C GLY A 9 23.85 -17.58 -12.32
N LYS A 10 24.21 -16.45 -12.94
CA LYS A 10 23.60 -15.97 -14.19
C LYS A 10 23.75 -16.94 -15.37
N LYS A 11 24.74 -17.84 -15.35
CA LYS A 11 24.98 -18.81 -16.45
C LYS A 11 23.89 -19.89 -16.55
N ALA A 12 23.11 -20.08 -15.49
CA ALA A 12 21.97 -20.99 -15.50
C ALA A 12 20.69 -20.36 -16.09
N LEU A 13 20.71 -19.09 -16.48
CA LEU A 13 19.56 -18.38 -17.05
C LEU A 13 19.74 -18.20 -18.54
N ASN A 14 18.74 -18.64 -19.32
CA ASN A 14 18.66 -18.40 -20.74
C ASN A 14 17.33 -17.70 -21.05
N PRO A 15 17.33 -16.56 -21.75
CA PRO A 15 16.11 -15.95 -22.25
C PRO A 15 15.36 -16.93 -23.16
N LEU A 16 14.04 -17.00 -23.03
CA LEU A 16 13.21 -17.77 -23.94
C LEU A 16 13.17 -17.10 -25.31
N ALA A 17 13.45 -17.85 -26.37
CA ALA A 17 13.44 -17.32 -27.74
C ALA A 17 12.04 -16.88 -28.21
N ASN A 18 10.99 -17.57 -27.74
CA ASN A 18 9.59 -17.23 -27.98
C ASN A 18 8.88 -17.08 -26.63
N PRO A 19 8.92 -15.89 -26.02
CA PRO A 19 8.28 -15.68 -24.72
C PRO A 19 6.75 -15.67 -24.85
N PRO A 20 6.02 -16.14 -23.82
CA PRO A 20 4.58 -15.92 -23.71
C PRO A 20 4.27 -14.42 -23.54
N PRO A 21 3.00 -14.00 -23.70
CA PRO A 21 2.57 -12.63 -23.39
C PRO A 21 2.93 -12.24 -21.95
N SER A 22 3.22 -10.95 -21.73
CA SER A 22 3.59 -10.44 -20.42
C SER A 22 2.47 -10.71 -19.40
N PRO A 23 2.80 -11.21 -18.20
CA PRO A 23 1.80 -11.41 -17.17
C PRO A 23 1.25 -10.05 -16.70
N PRO A 24 0.00 -10.02 -16.23
CA PRO A 24 -0.54 -8.83 -15.58
C PRO A 24 0.20 -8.56 -14.27
N LEU A 25 0.31 -7.28 -13.91
CA LEU A 25 0.98 -6.80 -12.72
C LEU A 25 -0.02 -6.37 -11.65
N ILE A 26 0.40 -6.45 -10.39
CA ILE A 26 -0.31 -5.88 -9.25
C ILE A 26 0.28 -4.50 -8.96
N ALA A 27 -0.51 -3.45 -9.19
CA ALA A 27 -0.13 -2.08 -8.87
C ALA A 27 -0.81 -1.60 -7.59
N ALA A 28 -0.06 -0.91 -6.73
CA ALA A 28 -0.55 -0.30 -5.52
C ALA A 28 -0.18 1.19 -5.46
N SER A 29 -1.18 2.06 -5.50
CA SER A 29 -1.03 3.49 -5.28
C SER A 29 -1.12 3.80 -3.79
N ILE A 30 -0.08 4.40 -3.23
CA ILE A 30 0.05 4.72 -1.80
C ILE A 30 -0.06 6.24 -1.61
N HIS A 31 -0.72 6.64 -0.54
CA HIS A 31 -0.69 8.00 -0.03
C HIS A 31 -0.55 7.99 1.48
N VAL A 32 0.40 8.78 2.00
CA VAL A 32 0.65 8.94 3.43
C VAL A 32 0.39 10.38 3.83
N GLN A 33 -0.35 10.58 4.91
CA GLN A 33 -0.62 11.90 5.47
C GLN A 33 0.11 12.05 6.80
N THR A 34 0.86 13.14 6.91
CA THR A 34 1.69 13.46 8.08
C THR A 34 1.21 14.75 8.74
N VAL A 35 1.38 14.85 10.05
CA VAL A 35 1.24 16.12 10.79
C VAL A 35 2.48 16.37 11.61
N LEU A 36 2.81 17.64 11.86
CA LEU A 36 3.88 17.99 12.78
C LEU A 36 3.36 17.88 14.21
N ASN A 37 4.12 17.19 15.06
CA ASN A 37 3.84 17.17 16.49
C ASN A 37 4.30 18.46 17.19
N SER A 38 4.10 18.54 18.51
CA SER A 38 4.50 19.70 19.32
C SER A 38 6.01 19.98 19.31
N LYS A 39 6.84 19.03 18.86
CA LYS A 39 8.29 19.16 18.71
C LYS A 39 8.71 19.40 17.25
N HIS A 40 7.77 19.72 16.36
CA HIS A 40 8.00 19.88 14.92
C HIS A 40 8.60 18.66 14.22
N VAL A 41 8.34 17.46 14.75
CA VAL A 41 8.69 16.19 14.11
C VAL A 41 7.46 15.70 13.33
N PRO A 42 7.62 15.30 12.05
CA PRO A 42 6.53 14.73 11.27
C PRO A 42 6.14 13.38 11.86
N GLU A 43 4.84 13.15 11.99
CA GLU A 43 4.27 11.88 12.41
C GLU A 43 3.16 11.47 11.43
N ILE A 44 3.09 10.19 11.11
CA ILE A 44 2.11 9.64 10.18
C ILE A 44 0.77 9.50 10.89
N VAL A 45 -0.27 10.15 10.38
CA VAL A 45 -1.63 10.11 10.96
C VAL A 45 -2.58 9.22 10.18
N MET A 46 -2.36 9.09 8.87
CA MET A 46 -3.15 8.28 7.97
C MET A 46 -2.26 7.71 6.90
N ALA A 47 -2.57 6.49 6.48
CA ALA A 47 -2.04 5.92 5.25
C ALA A 47 -3.17 5.25 4.47
N SER A 48 -3.20 5.43 3.16
CA SER A 48 -4.20 4.86 2.27
C SER A 48 -3.54 4.18 1.08
N VAL A 49 -4.15 3.09 0.61
CA VAL A 49 -3.70 2.38 -0.59
C VAL A 49 -4.90 2.08 -1.47
N ILE A 50 -4.71 2.27 -2.77
CA ILE A 50 -5.61 1.78 -3.82
C ILE A 50 -4.82 0.76 -4.66
N THR A 51 -5.40 -0.41 -4.87
CA THR A 51 -4.76 -1.52 -5.57
C THR A 51 -5.56 -1.96 -6.78
N HIS A 52 -4.84 -2.31 -7.85
CA HIS A 52 -5.36 -2.96 -9.04
C HIS A 52 -4.54 -4.22 -9.32
N SER A 53 -5.18 -5.39 -9.29
CA SER A 53 -4.50 -6.69 -9.36
C SER A 53 -4.25 -7.23 -10.78
N ASN A 54 -4.76 -6.56 -11.81
CA ASN A 54 -4.69 -7.03 -13.19
C ASN A 54 -4.27 -5.93 -14.17
N VAL A 55 -3.15 -5.25 -13.91
CA VAL A 55 -2.66 -4.17 -14.78
C VAL A 55 -1.89 -4.78 -15.96
N ALA A 56 -2.30 -4.44 -17.19
CA ALA A 56 -1.58 -4.88 -18.38
C ALA A 56 -0.29 -4.06 -18.58
N ALA A 57 0.84 -4.74 -18.77
CA ALA A 57 2.13 -4.08 -19.00
C ALA A 57 2.27 -3.51 -20.43
N ASP A 58 1.76 -4.26 -21.42
CA ASP A 58 2.00 -3.99 -22.85
C ASP A 58 0.84 -3.24 -23.54
N GLY A 59 -0.21 -2.88 -22.80
CA GLY A 59 -1.42 -2.32 -23.40
C GLY A 59 -2.44 -1.78 -22.41
N ALA A 60 -3.63 -1.49 -22.92
CA ALA A 60 -4.73 -0.97 -22.10
C ALA A 60 -5.21 -2.05 -21.11
N THR A 61 -5.40 -1.64 -19.86
CA THR A 61 -5.99 -2.51 -18.84
C THR A 61 -7.48 -2.68 -19.10
N GLU A 62 -7.96 -3.91 -19.21
CA GLU A 62 -9.35 -4.23 -19.61
C GLU A 62 -10.42 -3.72 -18.63
N LYS A 63 -10.14 -3.76 -17.31
CA LYS A 63 -11.10 -3.41 -16.24
C LYS A 63 -10.55 -2.34 -15.32
N PRO A 64 -10.34 -1.09 -15.80
CA PRO A 64 -9.63 -0.06 -15.04
C PRO A 64 -10.34 0.35 -13.73
N THR A 65 -11.64 0.06 -13.60
CA THR A 65 -12.46 0.40 -12.43
C THR A 65 -12.47 -0.69 -11.36
N SER A 66 -11.83 -1.84 -11.61
CA SER A 66 -11.77 -2.96 -10.66
C SER A 66 -10.73 -2.70 -9.56
N LEU A 67 -10.98 -1.67 -8.76
CA LEU A 67 -10.08 -1.19 -7.71
C LEU A 67 -10.52 -1.70 -6.34
N THR A 68 -9.54 -2.01 -5.51
CA THR A 68 -9.73 -2.26 -4.09
C THR A 68 -8.93 -1.24 -3.29
N ALA A 69 -9.47 -0.75 -2.19
CA ALA A 69 -8.80 0.26 -1.37
C ALA A 69 -8.87 -0.11 0.09
N PHE A 70 -7.90 0.34 0.87
CA PHE A 70 -7.99 0.37 2.32
C PHE A 70 -7.27 1.61 2.85
N SER A 71 -7.71 2.06 4.02
CA SER A 71 -7.11 3.17 4.74
C SER A 71 -6.90 2.77 6.18
N ALA A 72 -5.86 3.33 6.79
CA ALA A 72 -5.60 3.23 8.22
C ALA A 72 -5.43 4.65 8.77
N VAL A 73 -6.04 4.92 9.92
CA VAL A 73 -5.93 6.20 10.60
C VAL A 73 -5.62 5.96 12.07
N ARG A 74 -4.76 6.80 12.65
CA ARG A 74 -4.38 6.69 14.07
C ARG A 74 -4.85 7.88 14.88
N LYS A 75 -4.98 7.67 16.19
CA LYS A 75 -5.31 8.74 17.13
C LYS A 75 -4.13 9.72 17.26
N ILE A 76 -4.41 11.01 17.18
CA ILE A 76 -3.41 12.06 17.45
C ILE A 76 -3.34 12.28 18.95
N ASP A 77 -2.13 12.31 19.51
CA ASP A 77 -1.92 12.52 20.94
C ASP A 77 -2.50 13.87 21.39
N GLY A 78 -3.19 13.87 22.52
CA GLY A 78 -3.88 15.05 23.04
C GLY A 78 -5.17 15.42 22.30
N ARG A 79 -5.61 14.67 21.27
CA ARG A 79 -6.90 14.86 20.60
C ARG A 79 -7.81 13.66 20.79
N SER A 80 -9.08 13.93 21.11
CA SER A 80 -10.11 12.91 21.18
C SER A 80 -10.69 12.62 19.79
N TRP A 81 -11.06 11.36 19.56
CA TRP A 81 -11.86 11.01 18.39
C TRP A 81 -13.26 11.63 18.50
N PRO A 82 -13.93 11.90 17.37
CA PRO A 82 -15.37 12.09 17.36
C PRO A 82 -16.07 10.91 18.05
N TRP A 83 -17.09 11.20 18.86
CA TRP A 83 -17.73 10.25 19.77
C TRP A 83 -18.38 9.04 19.05
N ASP A 84 -18.76 9.21 17.79
CA ASP A 84 -19.42 8.21 16.96
C ASP A 84 -18.51 7.57 15.91
N LEU A 85 -17.23 7.96 15.82
CA LEU A 85 -16.33 7.55 14.73
C LEU A 85 -16.30 6.03 14.53
N GLN A 86 -16.02 5.26 15.59
CA GLN A 86 -15.96 3.80 15.51
C GLN A 86 -17.32 3.19 15.11
N ARG A 87 -18.42 3.75 15.60
CA ARG A 87 -19.77 3.29 15.27
C ARG A 87 -20.08 3.53 13.80
N THR A 88 -19.74 4.72 13.29
CA THR A 88 -19.97 5.13 11.90
C THR A 88 -19.12 4.31 10.94
N VAL A 89 -17.85 4.07 11.27
CA VAL A 89 -16.95 3.22 10.47
C VAL A 89 -17.43 1.77 10.44
N ASN A 90 -17.84 1.21 11.58
CA ASN A 90 -18.34 -0.17 11.63
C ASN A 90 -19.70 -0.35 10.94
N ALA A 91 -20.50 0.72 10.85
CA ALA A 91 -21.79 0.69 10.17
C ALA A 91 -21.65 0.67 8.64
N ASP A 92 -20.63 1.35 8.10
CA ASP A 92 -20.39 1.40 6.65
C ASP A 92 -19.45 0.27 6.19
N LYS A 93 -20.04 -0.82 5.70
CA LYS A 93 -19.30 -1.97 5.15
C LYS A 93 -18.51 -1.66 3.88
N ARG A 94 -18.78 -0.53 3.21
CA ARG A 94 -18.02 -0.10 2.02
C ARG A 94 -16.72 0.58 2.41
N LEU A 95 -16.69 1.19 3.60
CA LEU A 95 -15.52 1.88 4.12
C LEU A 95 -14.54 0.87 4.73
N LYS A 96 -13.42 0.65 4.03
CA LYS A 96 -12.31 -0.17 4.53
C LYS A 96 -11.33 0.70 5.30
N LEU A 97 -11.75 1.22 6.46
CA LEU A 97 -10.95 2.07 7.33
C LEU A 97 -10.61 1.35 8.63
N GLU A 98 -9.32 1.22 8.93
CA GLU A 98 -8.82 0.70 10.21
C GLU A 98 -8.48 1.87 11.14
N ILE A 99 -8.97 1.81 12.40
CA ILE A 99 -8.67 2.80 13.43
C ILE A 99 -7.59 2.23 14.37
N CYS A 100 -6.39 2.79 14.29
CA CYS A 100 -5.23 2.36 15.06
C CYS A 100 -5.05 3.21 16.34
N PRO A 101 -4.61 2.61 17.47
CA PRO A 101 -4.40 3.33 18.72
C PRO A 101 -3.14 4.21 18.72
N SER A 102 -2.16 3.91 17.88
CA SER A 102 -0.87 4.62 17.81
C SER A 102 -0.29 4.57 16.40
N GLU A 103 0.73 5.39 16.13
CA GLU A 103 1.44 5.41 14.85
C GLU A 103 2.10 4.07 14.56
N ARG A 104 2.74 3.47 15.58
CA ARG A 104 3.34 2.13 15.46
C ARG A 104 2.31 1.07 15.06
N ALA A 105 1.10 1.13 15.61
CA ALA A 105 0.04 0.20 15.25
C ALA A 105 -0.42 0.41 13.80
N LEU A 106 -0.53 1.67 13.36
CA LEU A 106 -0.85 2.02 11.97
C LEU A 106 0.21 1.49 11.00
N LEU A 107 1.48 1.72 11.28
CA LEU A 107 2.59 1.26 10.43
C LEU A 107 2.64 -0.26 10.33
N ASN A 108 2.49 -0.95 11.47
CA ASN A 108 2.46 -2.42 11.48
C ASN A 108 1.30 -2.98 10.65
N PHE A 109 0.10 -2.41 10.82
CA PHE A 109 -1.07 -2.81 10.04
C PHE A 109 -0.87 -2.54 8.55
N PHE A 110 -0.38 -1.35 8.20
CA PHE A 110 -0.16 -0.92 6.83
C PHE A 110 0.86 -1.81 6.12
N ILE A 111 2.02 -2.07 6.73
CA ILE A 111 3.08 -2.93 6.19
C ILE A 111 2.58 -4.37 6.05
N ALA A 112 1.89 -4.90 7.07
CA ALA A 112 1.33 -6.25 7.00
C ALA A 112 0.32 -6.36 5.85
N ARG A 113 -0.48 -5.32 5.61
CA ARG A 113 -1.45 -5.34 4.52
C ARG A 113 -0.81 -5.18 3.16
N LEU A 114 0.19 -4.32 3.03
CA LEU A 114 0.98 -4.16 1.81
C LEU A 114 1.74 -5.44 1.45
N HIS A 115 2.34 -6.13 2.44
CA HIS A 115 2.98 -7.42 2.24
C HIS A 115 2.02 -8.50 1.73
N ASN A 116 0.77 -8.49 2.19
CA ASN A 116 -0.25 -9.41 1.72
C ASN A 116 -0.76 -9.09 0.31
N ILE A 117 -0.71 -7.83 -0.10
CA ILE A 117 -1.03 -7.42 -1.48
C ILE A 117 0.07 -7.92 -2.43
N ASP A 118 1.33 -7.90 -2.00
CA ASP A 118 2.49 -8.33 -2.78
C ASP A 118 2.58 -7.60 -4.13
N ALA A 119 2.44 -6.27 -4.08
CA ALA A 119 2.43 -5.44 -5.28
C ALA A 119 3.79 -5.45 -5.99
N ASP A 120 3.76 -5.64 -7.31
CA ASP A 120 4.93 -5.55 -8.18
C ASP A 120 5.37 -4.09 -8.38
N VAL A 121 4.41 -3.17 -8.37
CA VAL A 121 4.64 -1.74 -8.63
C VAL A 121 3.98 -0.89 -7.55
N LEU A 122 4.77 -0.06 -6.88
CA LEU A 122 4.29 0.98 -5.98
C LEU A 122 4.24 2.32 -6.71
N VAL A 123 3.09 2.99 -6.64
CA VAL A 123 2.85 4.30 -7.23
C VAL A 123 2.57 5.29 -6.11
N GLY A 124 3.09 6.50 -6.22
CA GLY A 124 2.79 7.57 -5.28
C GLY A 124 3.30 8.91 -5.81
N HIS A 125 2.97 9.98 -5.12
CA HIS A 125 3.39 11.32 -5.50
C HIS A 125 4.53 11.77 -4.59
N ASN A 126 5.69 12.10 -5.18
CA ASN A 126 6.89 12.52 -4.44
C ASN A 126 7.40 11.49 -3.39
N VAL A 127 7.28 10.20 -3.72
CA VAL A 127 7.64 9.09 -2.81
C VAL A 127 9.09 9.18 -2.32
N VAL A 128 10.03 9.44 -3.25
CA VAL A 128 11.46 9.49 -2.96
C VAL A 128 11.85 10.77 -2.19
N GLY A 129 11.13 11.86 -2.40
CA GLY A 129 11.48 13.17 -1.85
C GLY A 129 10.89 13.47 -0.48
N TYR A 130 9.86 12.73 -0.04
CA TYR A 130 9.17 12.99 1.22
C TYR A 130 8.67 11.70 1.88
N ASP A 131 7.78 10.95 1.22
CA ASP A 131 7.04 9.86 1.86
C ASP A 131 7.93 8.71 2.40
N MET A 132 9.10 8.45 1.78
CA MET A 132 10.06 7.44 2.25
C MET A 132 10.98 7.92 3.38
N THR A 133 11.10 9.23 3.59
CA THR A 133 12.06 9.82 4.53
C THR A 133 11.46 10.21 5.87
N VAL A 134 10.11 10.25 5.94
CA VAL A 134 9.35 10.51 7.16
C VAL A 134 9.38 9.30 8.08
#